data_AF-A0A351T139-F1
#
_entry.id   AF-A0A351T139-F1
#
_cell.length_a   1.000
_cell.length_b   1.000
_cell.length_c   1.000
_cell.angle_alpha   90.00
_cell.angle_beta   90.00
_cell.angle_gamma   90.00
#
_symmetry.space_group_name_H-M   'P 1'
#
loop_
_entity.id
_entity.type
_entity.pdbx_description
1 polymer ?
#
loop_
_entity_poly.entity_id
_entity_poly.type
_entity_poly.pdbx_seq_one_letter_code
_entity_poly.pdbx_strand_id
1 'polypeptide(L)'
;GPIALIDEEVPVVVIAPSDNLFDKTTSNMQEVAARGGRIILFSDAAGVNKVGHYADQCVTMPDIDPFISPIVYAVPVQLLAYHTAVFKGTDVDQPRNLAKSVTVE
;
A
#
# COMPACT_ATOMS: atom_id res chain seq x y z
N GLY A 1 -18.21 7.80 -2.95
CA GLY A 1 -17.02 7.62 -2.09
C GLY A 1 -15.78 7.47 -2.94
N PRO A 2 -14.59 7.27 -2.34
CA PRO A 2 -13.32 7.17 -3.07
C PRO A 2 -13.31 6.13 -4.19
N ILE A 3 -14.14 5.09 -4.08
CA ILE A 3 -14.30 4.05 -5.09
C ILE A 3 -14.79 4.56 -6.47
N ALA A 4 -15.40 5.75 -6.52
CA ALA A 4 -15.80 6.39 -7.77
C ALA A 4 -14.62 6.97 -8.55
N LEU A 5 -13.42 7.02 -7.96
CA LEU A 5 -12.18 7.53 -8.56
C LEU A 5 -11.29 6.40 -9.10
N ILE A 6 -11.76 5.15 -9.08
CA ILE A 6 -10.95 4.02 -9.54
C ILE A 6 -10.99 3.95 -11.06
N ASP A 7 -9.80 3.97 -11.65
CA ASP A 7 -9.53 3.73 -13.06
C ASP A 7 -8.18 2.98 -13.22
N GLU A 8 -7.78 2.75 -14.47
CA GLU A 8 -6.56 2.03 -14.82
C GLU A 8 -5.28 2.88 -14.66
N GLU A 9 -5.40 4.20 -14.49
CA GLU A 9 -4.26 5.13 -14.46
C GLU A 9 -3.70 5.30 -13.05
N VAL A 10 -4.55 5.23 -12.03
CA VAL A 10 -4.15 5.44 -10.62
C VAL A 10 -3.99 4.10 -9.89
N PRO A 11 -2.76 3.69 -9.51
CA PRO A 11 -2.56 2.45 -8.78
C PRO A 11 -3.13 2.53 -7.36
N VAL A 12 -3.74 1.44 -6.91
CA VAL A 12 -4.28 1.27 -5.56
C VAL A 12 -3.33 0.39 -4.75
N VAL A 13 -2.77 0.97 -3.69
CA VAL A 13 -1.94 0.24 -2.73
C VAL A 13 -2.84 -0.37 -1.65
N VAL A 14 -2.79 -1.69 -1.52
CA VAL A 14 -3.58 -2.46 -0.55
C VAL A 14 -2.65 -3.11 0.48
N ILE A 15 -2.92 -2.87 1.76
CA ILE A 15 -2.24 -3.52 2.88
C ILE A 15 -3.24 -4.49 3.51
N ALA A 16 -2.97 -5.79 3.41
CA ALA A 16 -3.88 -6.83 3.87
C ALA A 16 -3.12 -7.99 4.54
N PRO A 17 -2.59 -7.84 5.77
CA PRO A 17 -2.15 -8.97 6.57
C PRO A 17 -3.31 -9.94 6.81
N SER A 18 -3.03 -11.25 6.98
CA SER A 18 -4.04 -12.29 7.21
C SER A 18 -4.64 -12.26 8.62
N ASP A 19 -5.21 -11.11 9.02
CA ASP A 19 -5.83 -10.85 10.32
C ASP A 19 -7.37 -10.90 10.28
N ASN A 20 -8.01 -10.42 11.35
CA ASN A 20 -9.47 -10.38 11.47
C ASN A 20 -10.18 -9.39 10.54
N LEU A 21 -9.44 -8.47 9.89
CA LEU A 21 -9.96 -7.52 8.92
C LEU A 21 -9.70 -7.96 7.48
N PHE A 22 -8.87 -8.98 7.27
CA PHE A 22 -8.47 -9.48 5.95
C PHE A 22 -9.66 -9.62 5.00
N ASP A 23 -10.70 -10.36 5.38
CA ASP A 23 -11.85 -10.61 4.49
C ASP A 23 -12.54 -9.30 4.06
N LYS A 24 -12.70 -8.33 4.97
CA LYS A 24 -13.29 -7.02 4.66
C LYS A 24 -12.38 -6.22 3.73
N THR A 25 -11.08 -6.21 3.98
CA THR A 25 -10.10 -5.53 3.13
C THR A 25 -10.09 -6.14 1.73
N THR A 26 -10.15 -7.47 1.63
CA THR A 26 -10.18 -8.16 0.34
C THR A 26 -11.48 -7.97 -0.43
N SER A 27 -12.63 -7.82 0.25
CA SER A 27 -13.89 -7.44 -0.39
C SER A 27 -13.75 -6.09 -1.10
N ASN A 28 -13.19 -5.08 -0.41
CA ASN A 28 -12.95 -3.77 -1.02
C ASN A 28 -11.96 -3.87 -2.20
N MET A 29 -10.91 -4.69 -2.06
CA MET A 29 -9.94 -4.91 -3.12
C MET A 29 -10.57 -5.55 -4.37
N GLN A 30 -11.49 -6.50 -4.20
CA GLN A 30 -12.21 -7.11 -5.32
C GLN A 30 -13.08 -6.09 -6.06
N GLU A 31 -13.69 -5.14 -5.35
CA GLU A 31 -14.44 -4.05 -5.98
C GLU A 31 -13.53 -3.11 -6.79
N VAL A 32 -12.29 -2.90 -6.35
CA VAL A 32 -11.27 -2.15 -7.11
C VAL A 32 -10.87 -2.93 -8.37
N ALA A 33 -10.59 -4.24 -8.24
CA ALA A 33 -10.22 -5.10 -9.36
C ALA A 33 -11.33 -5.16 -10.43
N ALA A 34 -12.59 -5.24 -10.00
CA ALA A 34 -13.76 -5.27 -10.89
C ALA A 34 -13.93 -3.98 -11.72
N ARG A 35 -13.25 -2.89 -11.34
CA ARG A 35 -13.26 -1.59 -12.04
C ARG A 35 -11.99 -1.33 -12.85
N GLY A 36 -11.13 -2.34 -13.01
CA GLY A 36 -9.85 -2.19 -13.72
C GLY A 36 -8.76 -1.47 -12.93
N GLY A 37 -8.96 -1.25 -11.62
CA GLY A 37 -7.95 -0.60 -10.79
C GLY A 37 -6.68 -1.44 -10.72
N ARG A 38 -5.52 -0.82 -10.93
CA ARG A 38 -4.22 -1.49 -10.83
C ARG A 38 -3.82 -1.68 -9.37
N ILE A 39 -3.68 -2.91 -8.91
CA ILE A 39 -3.51 -3.22 -7.49
C ILE A 39 -2.08 -3.63 -7.16
N ILE A 40 -1.51 -2.99 -6.13
CA ILE A 40 -0.26 -3.41 -5.49
C ILE A 40 -0.61 -3.93 -4.09
N LEU A 41 -0.42 -5.23 -3.87
CA LEU A 41 -0.78 -5.91 -2.62
C LEU A 41 0.44 -6.12 -1.73
N PHE A 42 0.37 -5.64 -0.49
CA PHE A 42 1.26 -6.00 0.61
C PHE A 42 0.53 -6.97 1.54
N SER A 43 1.00 -8.19 1.64
CA SER A 43 0.35 -9.24 2.43
C SER A 43 1.35 -10.34 2.82
N ASP A 44 1.05 -11.11 3.85
CA ASP A 44 1.83 -12.32 4.17
C ASP A 44 1.60 -13.42 3.13
N ALA A 45 2.35 -14.52 3.24
CA ALA A 45 2.25 -15.63 2.30
C ALA A 45 0.82 -16.22 2.20
N ALA A 46 0.08 -16.27 3.31
CA ALA A 46 -1.28 -16.80 3.31
C ALA A 46 -2.24 -15.88 2.55
N GLY A 47 -2.13 -14.58 2.74
CA GLY A 47 -2.96 -13.60 2.06
C GLY A 47 -2.61 -13.48 0.57
N VAL A 48 -1.33 -13.50 0.21
CA VAL A 48 -0.89 -13.57 -1.20
C VAL A 48 -1.45 -14.82 -1.88
N ASN A 49 -1.39 -15.99 -1.24
CA ASN A 49 -1.96 -17.21 -1.79
C ASN A 49 -3.49 -17.11 -1.98
N LYS A 50 -4.20 -16.44 -1.07
CA LYS A 50 -5.66 -16.34 -1.10
C LYS A 50 -6.16 -15.34 -2.14
N VAL A 51 -5.53 -14.17 -2.28
CA VAL A 51 -6.07 -13.07 -3.11
C VAL A 51 -5.07 -12.42 -4.05
N GLY A 52 -3.82 -12.87 -4.10
CA GLY A 52 -2.79 -12.29 -4.96
C GLY A 52 -3.10 -12.34 -6.45
N HIS A 53 -3.98 -13.25 -6.89
CA HIS A 53 -4.45 -13.33 -8.27
C HIS A 53 -5.30 -12.14 -8.72
N TYR A 54 -5.81 -11.32 -7.80
CA TYR A 54 -6.48 -10.05 -8.11
C TYR A 54 -5.51 -8.88 -8.25
N ALA A 55 -4.23 -9.05 -7.86
CA ALA A 55 -3.26 -7.97 -7.82
C ALA A 55 -2.31 -8.01 -9.02
N ASP A 56 -1.96 -6.83 -9.55
CA ASP A 56 -0.93 -6.70 -10.58
C ASP A 56 0.45 -7.05 -10.02
N GLN A 57 0.72 -6.68 -8.77
CA GLN A 57 1.98 -6.90 -8.08
C GLN A 57 1.72 -7.29 -6.62
N CYS A 58 2.48 -8.25 -6.12
CA CYS A 58 2.43 -8.68 -4.72
C CYS A 58 3.81 -8.49 -4.07
N VAL A 59 3.83 -7.91 -2.87
CA VAL A 59 4.97 -7.89 -1.98
C VAL A 59 4.66 -8.79 -0.79
N THR A 60 5.27 -9.98 -0.80
CA THR A 60 5.08 -10.97 0.25
C THR A 60 5.87 -10.56 1.50
N MET A 61 5.14 -10.28 2.57
CA MET A 61 5.66 -9.93 3.89
C MET A 61 5.97 -11.21 4.70
N PRO A 62 6.93 -11.15 5.64
CA PRO A 62 7.14 -12.25 6.56
C PRO A 62 5.93 -12.44 7.49
N ASP A 63 5.87 -13.60 8.15
CA ASP A 63 4.94 -13.82 9.25
C ASP A 63 5.35 -12.97 10.45
N ILE A 64 4.40 -12.20 10.99
CA ILE A 64 4.64 -11.12 11.94
C ILE A 64 3.53 -11.14 12.99
N ASP A 65 3.87 -10.94 14.26
CA ASP A 65 2.88 -10.78 15.32
C ASP A 65 1.94 -9.59 15.04
N PRO A 66 0.61 -9.75 15.15
CA PRO A 66 -0.35 -8.69 14.88
C PRO A 66 -0.08 -7.38 15.62
N PHE A 67 0.50 -7.44 16.82
CA PHE A 67 0.84 -6.26 17.62
C PHE A 67 1.87 -5.35 16.93
N ILE A 68 2.88 -5.93 16.26
CA ILE A 68 3.94 -5.17 15.59
C ILE A 68 3.70 -5.01 14.09
N SER A 69 2.73 -5.72 13.52
CA SER A 69 2.40 -5.69 12.09
C SER A 69 2.26 -4.26 11.53
N PRO A 70 1.57 -3.30 12.17
CA PRO A 70 1.47 -1.93 11.65
C PRO A 70 2.84 -1.24 11.46
N ILE A 71 3.80 -1.50 12.35
CA ILE A 71 5.15 -0.92 12.28
C ILE A 71 5.91 -1.55 11.12
N VAL A 72 5.86 -2.88 10.99
CA VAL A 72 6.61 -3.60 9.97
C VAL A 72 6.06 -3.30 8.57
N TYR A 73 4.74 -3.20 8.41
CA TYR A 73 4.11 -2.86 7.13
C TYR A 73 4.31 -1.39 6.72
N ALA A 74 4.71 -0.49 7.63
CA ALA A 74 5.08 0.87 7.26
C ALA A 74 6.39 0.92 6.45
N VAL A 75 7.33 0.01 6.72
CA VAL A 75 8.65 -0.04 6.06
C VAL A 75 8.55 -0.17 4.53
N PRO A 76 7.84 -1.15 3.95
CA PRO A 76 7.74 -1.25 2.50
C PRO A 76 7.02 -0.06 1.86
N VAL A 77 6.08 0.57 2.56
CA VAL A 77 5.41 1.79 2.07
C VAL A 77 6.37 2.98 2.05
N GLN A 78 7.21 3.12 3.08
CA GLN A 78 8.29 4.11 3.09
C GLN A 78 9.28 3.88 1.95
N LEU A 79 9.67 2.63 1.70
CA LEU A 79 10.54 2.26 0.58
C LEU A 79 9.88 2.54 -0.78
N LEU A 80 8.59 2.27 -0.93
CA LEU A 80 7.83 2.62 -2.13
C LEU A 80 7.88 4.13 -2.40
N ALA A 81 7.65 4.95 -1.37
CA ALA A 81 7.75 6.41 -1.50
C ALA A 81 9.17 6.86 -1.85
N TYR A 82 10.18 6.33 -1.15
CA TYR A 82 11.60 6.62 -1.40
C TYR A 82 12.00 6.30 -2.84
N HIS A 83 11.77 5.07 -3.30
CA HIS A 83 12.14 4.66 -4.65
C HIS A 83 11.36 5.40 -5.72
N THR A 84 10.09 5.75 -5.47
CA THR A 84 9.32 6.62 -6.38
C THR A 84 9.94 8.01 -6.47
N ALA A 85 10.33 8.62 -5.35
CA ALA A 85 10.94 9.95 -5.31
C ALA A 85 12.31 9.96 -6.02
N VAL A 86 13.15 8.95 -5.76
CA VAL A 86 14.43 8.75 -6.45
C VAL A 86 14.22 8.59 -7.95
N PHE A 87 13.27 7.73 -8.37
CA PHE A 87 12.97 7.52 -9.79
C PHE A 87 12.47 8.80 -10.47
N LYS A 88 11.68 9.63 -9.78
CA LYS A 88 11.19 10.91 -10.29
C LYS A 88 12.23 12.03 -10.25
N GLY A 89 13.41 11.81 -9.66
CA GLY A 89 14.44 12.83 -9.49
C GLY A 89 14.03 13.99 -8.58
N THR A 90 13.10 13.76 -7.64
CA THR A 90 12.70 14.76 -6.65
C THR A 90 13.64 14.77 -5.46
N ASP A 91 13.75 15.91 -4.76
CA ASP A 91 14.51 16.00 -3.52
C ASP A 91 13.83 15.17 -2.42
N VAL A 92 14.48 14.07 -2.04
CA VAL A 92 13.99 13.10 -1.04
C VAL A 92 14.12 13.66 0.36
N ASP A 93 15.21 14.38 0.66
CA ASP A 93 15.52 14.86 2.00
C ASP A 93 14.83 16.19 2.30
N GLN A 94 14.62 17.01 1.28
CA GLN A 94 14.00 18.33 1.38
C GLN A 94 12.84 18.48 0.38
N PRO A 95 11.71 17.76 0.59
CA PRO A 95 10.55 17.88 -0.28
C PRO A 95 10.02 19.32 -0.33
N ARG A 96 9.66 19.77 -1.52
CA ARG A 96 9.22 21.16 -1.78
C ARG A 96 8.06 21.54 -0.85
N ASN A 97 8.12 22.74 -0.29
CA ASN A 97 7.10 23.34 0.59
C ASN A 97 6.96 22.68 1.98
N LEU A 98 7.88 21.82 2.40
CA LEU A 98 7.86 21.20 3.73
C LEU A 98 9.10 21.60 4.54
N ALA A 99 8.91 21.64 5.86
CA ALA A 99 9.98 21.80 6.84
C ALA A 99 9.98 20.60 7.78
N LYS A 100 11.15 20.27 8.36
CA LYS A 100 11.28 19.14 9.30
C LYS A 100 10.38 19.29 10.54
N SER A 101 10.17 20.52 10.98
CA SER A 101 9.28 20.91 12.06
C SER A 101 8.72 22.30 11.77
N VAL A 102 7.43 22.50 11.98
CA VAL A 102 6.79 23.82 11.89
C VAL A 102 6.87 24.46 13.27
N THR A 103 7.70 25.49 13.43
CA THR A 103 8.01 26.10 14.73
C THR A 103 7.47 27.52 14.89
N VAL A 104 6.73 28.03 13.90
CA VAL A 104 6.11 29.35 13.90
C VAL A 104 4.62 29.20 13.57
N GLU A 105 3.77 29.85 14.37
CA GLU A 105 2.32 29.99 14.12
C GLU A 105 2.04 31.11 13.11
#